data_AF-A0A0B7NGE1-F1
#
_entry.id   AF-A0A0B7NGE1-F1
#
_cell.length_a   1.000
_cell.length_b   1.000
_cell.length_c   1.000
_cell.angle_alpha   90.00
_cell.angle_beta   90.00
_cell.angle_gamma   90.00
#
_symmetry.space_group_name_H-M   'P 1'
#
loop_
_entity.id
_entity.type
_entity.pdbx_description
1 polymer ?
#
loop_
_entity_poly.entity_id
_entity_poly.type
_entity_poly.pdbx_seq_one_letter_code
_entity_poly.pdbx_strand_id
1 'polypeptide(L)'
;MICIVTPRITLNSAESNYSTTEKECLAVVWSLKQFHPYLYGSKFTVYTDHAALKSILGTKLPRGRLARWIMDLQEYQPYEVVHKKGILNSDADALSRISAVNNAQEALQEISQETFLDLQKADPAIKVILKEGVKLPY
;
A
#
# COMPACT_ATOMS: atom_id res chain seq x y z
N MET A 1 4.49 11.69 8.09
CA MET A 1 4.08 10.35 8.55
C MET A 1 3.68 9.56 7.32
N ILE A 2 4.58 8.73 6.78
CA ILE A 2 4.31 7.99 5.54
C ILE A 2 4.16 6.54 5.93
N CYS A 3 2.93 6.06 5.92
CA CYS A 3 2.62 4.65 6.10
C CYS A 3 3.01 3.94 4.81
N ILE A 4 4.19 3.34 4.77
CA ILE A 4 4.56 2.48 3.66
C ILE A 4 3.82 1.16 3.87
N VAL A 5 2.57 1.15 3.41
CA VAL A 5 1.80 -0.06 3.14
C VAL A 5 2.70 -0.99 2.34
N THR A 6 2.69 -2.29 2.61
CA THR A 6 3.30 -3.25 1.71
C THR A 6 2.36 -3.41 0.52
N PRO A 7 2.55 -2.70 -0.63
CA PRO A 7 1.85 -3.09 -1.83
C PRO A 7 2.27 -4.53 -2.09
N ARG A 8 1.31 -5.42 -2.34
CA ARG A 8 1.66 -6.72 -2.90
C ARG A 8 2.24 -6.44 -4.28
N ILE A 9 3.56 -6.36 -4.33
CA ILE A 9 4.32 -6.18 -5.55
C ILE A 9 3.92 -7.34 -6.47
N THR A 10 3.71 -7.06 -7.75
CA THR A 10 3.56 -8.11 -8.75
C THR A 10 4.92 -8.79 -8.89
N LEU A 11 5.15 -9.79 -8.04
CA LEU A 11 6.41 -10.51 -7.95
C LEU A 11 6.66 -11.20 -9.29
N ASN A 12 7.84 -10.96 -9.87
CA ASN A 12 8.25 -11.71 -11.04
C ASN A 12 8.40 -13.21 -10.68
N SER A 13 8.40 -14.12 -11.66
CA SER A 13 8.48 -15.57 -11.39
C SER A 13 9.68 -15.96 -10.51
N ALA A 14 10.79 -15.24 -10.64
CA ALA A 14 11.97 -15.41 -9.77
C ALA A 14 11.73 -14.93 -8.32
N GLU A 15 10.98 -13.84 -8.14
CA GLU A 15 10.69 -13.21 -6.85
C GLU A 15 9.57 -13.94 -6.08
N SER A 16 8.73 -14.69 -6.80
CA SER A 16 7.73 -15.58 -6.20
C SER A 16 8.39 -16.67 -5.32
N ASN A 17 9.60 -17.09 -5.66
CA ASN A 17 10.36 -18.09 -4.90
C ASN A 17 11.05 -17.52 -3.64
N TYR A 18 10.92 -16.23 -3.35
CA TYR A 18 11.59 -15.63 -2.20
C TYR A 18 10.90 -16.03 -0.90
N SER A 19 11.67 -16.06 0.18
CA SER A 19 11.13 -16.23 1.52
C SER A 19 10.19 -15.07 1.86
N THR A 20 9.23 -15.30 2.75
CA THR A 20 8.27 -14.27 3.18
C THR A 20 9.00 -13.00 3.64
N THR A 21 10.06 -13.17 4.42
CA THR A 21 10.88 -12.05 4.94
C THR A 21 11.61 -11.27 3.84
N GLU A 22 12.09 -11.94 2.79
CA GLU A 22 12.69 -11.26 1.64
C GLU A 22 11.64 -10.50 0.83
N LYS A 23 10.41 -11.04 0.69
CA LYS A 23 9.30 -10.37 0.02
C LYS A 23 8.88 -9.10 0.75
N GLU A 24 8.76 -9.17 2.07
CA GLU A 24 8.44 -7.98 2.90
C GLU A 24 9.55 -6.92 2.78
N CYS A 25 10.82 -7.31 2.80
CA CYS A 25 11.92 -6.38 2.62
C CYS A 25 11.90 -5.73 1.23
N LEU A 26 11.67 -6.52 0.18
CA LEU A 26 11.54 -6.02 -1.18
C LEU A 26 10.36 -5.03 -1.31
N ALA A 27 9.23 -5.28 -0.64
CA ALA A 27 8.07 -4.40 -0.68
C ALA A 27 8.38 -3.02 -0.11
N VAL A 28 9.15 -2.97 0.98
CA VAL A 28 9.60 -1.70 1.56
C VAL A 28 10.55 -0.97 0.61
N VAL A 29 11.55 -1.66 0.06
CA VAL A 29 12.52 -1.06 -0.89
C VAL A 29 11.80 -0.52 -2.13
N TRP A 30 10.87 -1.29 -2.69
CA TRP A 30 10.11 -0.89 -3.86
C TRP A 30 9.30 0.38 -3.57
N SER A 31 8.62 0.41 -2.42
CA SER A 31 7.79 1.55 -2.06
C SER A 31 8.61 2.81 -1.81
N LEU A 32 9.78 2.69 -1.17
CA LEU A 32 10.71 3.82 -1.01
C LEU A 32 11.15 4.40 -2.36
N LYS A 33 11.41 3.53 -3.34
CA LYS A 33 11.75 3.96 -4.71
C LYS A 33 10.60 4.68 -5.39
N GLN A 34 9.35 4.21 -5.21
CA GLN A 34 8.18 4.89 -5.76
C GLN A 34 7.95 6.27 -5.14
N PHE A 35 8.13 6.36 -3.83
CA PHE A 35 7.99 7.61 -3.09
C PHE A 35 9.29 8.42 -3.01
N HIS A 36 10.29 8.10 -3.83
CA HIS A 36 11.59 8.77 -3.84
C HIS A 36 11.46 10.31 -3.91
N PRO A 37 10.63 10.90 -4.80
CA PRO A 37 10.48 12.37 -4.87
C PRO A 37 9.96 13.01 -3.58
N TYR A 38 9.26 12.25 -2.73
CA TYR A 38 8.65 12.73 -1.49
C TYR A 38 9.51 12.45 -0.25
N LEU A 39 10.31 11.39 -0.30
CA LEU A 39 11.08 10.89 0.83
C LEU A 39 12.53 11.37 0.82
N TYR A 40 13.05 11.71 -0.36
CA TYR A 40 14.43 12.14 -0.49
C TYR A 40 14.71 13.39 0.36
N GLY A 41 15.73 13.30 1.24
CA GLY A 41 16.14 14.38 2.13
C GLY A 41 15.22 14.69 3.31
N SER A 42 14.11 13.95 3.48
CA SER A 42 13.15 14.15 4.58
C SER A 42 13.25 13.06 5.63
N LYS A 43 12.97 13.39 6.90
CA LYS A 43 12.87 12.39 7.98
C LYS A 43 11.50 11.71 7.94
N PHE A 44 11.49 10.40 7.89
CA PHE A 44 10.24 9.62 7.88
C PHE A 44 10.32 8.37 8.76
N THR A 45 9.14 7.84 9.08
CA THR A 45 8.96 6.61 9.85
C THR A 45 8.26 5.59 8.98
N VAL A 46 8.87 4.41 8.83
CA VAL A 46 8.32 3.26 8.13
C VAL A 46 7.60 2.38 9.15
N TYR A 47 6.30 2.20 8.96
CA TYR A 47 5.52 1.25 9.74
C TYR A 47 5.43 -0.09 9.00
N THR A 48 5.78 -1.18 9.69
CA THR A 48 5.70 -2.53 9.14
C THR A 48 5.05 -3.47 10.15
N ASP A 49 4.28 -4.45 9.68
CA ASP A 49 3.78 -5.57 10.48
C ASP A 49 4.80 -6.71 10.61
N HIS A 50 5.97 -6.57 9.96
CA HIS A 50 7.02 -7.58 9.99
C HIS A 50 8.17 -7.19 10.93
N ALA A 51 8.11 -7.67 12.18
CA ALA A 51 9.13 -7.39 13.19
C ALA A 51 10.55 -7.82 12.79
N ALA A 52 10.69 -8.87 11.96
CA ALA A 52 11.99 -9.35 11.51
C ALA A 52 12.72 -8.32 10.61
N LEU A 53 11.99 -7.43 9.94
CA LEU A 53 12.58 -6.39 9.10
C LEU A 53 13.46 -5.42 9.92
N LYS A 54 13.01 -5.09 11.13
CA LYS A 54 13.80 -4.26 12.07
C LYS A 54 15.15 -4.92 12.39
N SER A 55 15.16 -6.24 12.59
CA SER A 55 16.38 -6.99 12.88
C SER A 55 17.32 -7.05 11.66
N ILE A 56 16.75 -7.20 10.47
CA ILE A 56 17.50 -7.29 9.20
C ILE A 56 18.22 -5.99 8.90
N LEU A 57 17.53 -4.85 9.04
CA LEU A 57 18.11 -3.54 8.81
C LEU A 57 19.20 -3.17 9.83
N GLY A 58 19.12 -3.73 11.05
CA GLY A 58 20.15 -3.59 12.08
C GLY A 58 21.32 -4.56 11.94
N THR A 59 21.27 -5.53 11.00
CA THR A 59 22.32 -6.54 10.84
C THR A 59 23.55 -5.94 10.16
N LYS A 60 24.72 -6.03 10.79
CA LYS A 60 25.97 -5.44 10.30
C LYS A 60 26.55 -6.09 9.03
N LEU A 61 26.17 -7.33 8.73
CA LEU A 61 26.69 -8.14 7.62
C LEU A 61 25.55 -8.77 6.82
N PRO A 62 24.77 -7.97 6.07
CA PRO A 62 23.80 -8.52 5.15
C PRO A 62 24.52 -9.23 4.00
N ARG A 63 23.98 -10.36 3.55
CA ARG A 63 24.54 -11.16 2.44
C ARG A 63 23.62 -11.14 1.23
N GLY A 64 24.22 -11.19 0.03
CA GLY A 64 23.49 -11.33 -1.22
C GLY A 64 22.53 -10.17 -1.51
N ARG A 65 21.27 -10.48 -1.81
CA ARG A 65 20.25 -9.50 -2.20
C ARG A 65 19.93 -8.48 -1.11
N LEU A 66 19.88 -8.93 0.14
CA LEU A 66 19.63 -8.08 1.30
C LEU A 66 20.66 -6.96 1.43
N ALA A 67 21.93 -7.24 1.10
CA ALA A 67 22.99 -6.23 1.15
C ALA A 67 22.74 -5.10 0.14
N ARG A 68 22.31 -5.45 -1.08
CA ARG A 68 21.98 -4.46 -2.11
C ARG A 68 20.79 -3.60 -1.70
N TRP A 69 19.75 -4.21 -1.15
CA TRP A 69 18.59 -3.48 -0.63
C TRP A 69 18.95 -2.54 0.53
N ILE A 70 19.80 -2.99 1.45
CA ILE A 70 20.28 -2.15 2.56
C ILE A 70 21.11 -0.97 2.04
N MET A 71 21.94 -1.17 1.00
CA MET A 71 22.65 -0.07 0.32
C MET A 71 21.67 0.94 -0.29
N ASP A 72 20.63 0.48 -0.99
CA ASP A 72 19.58 1.36 -1.54
C ASP A 72 18.87 2.15 -0.42
N LEU A 73 18.63 1.51 0.73
CA LEU A 73 18.00 2.12 1.90
C LEU A 73 18.87 3.20 2.56
N GLN A 74 20.20 3.14 2.42
CA GLN A 74 21.10 4.14 3.01
C GLN A 74 20.91 5.54 2.40
N GLU A 75 20.50 5.61 1.13
CA GLU A 75 20.21 6.89 0.45
C GLU A 75 19.10 7.69 1.13
N TYR A 76 18.16 7.00 1.80
CA TYR A 76 16.99 7.60 2.42
C TYR A 76 17.19 7.93 3.92
N GLN A 77 18.42 7.87 4.44
CA GLN A 77 18.68 8.27 5.83
C GLN A 77 18.49 9.78 6.03
N PRO A 78 17.84 10.23 7.13
CA PRO A 78 17.44 9.47 8.32
C PRO A 78 16.01 8.93 8.27
N TYR A 79 15.84 7.62 8.49
CA TYR A 79 14.53 6.96 8.62
C TYR A 79 14.46 6.09 9.88
N GLU A 80 13.25 5.90 10.40
CA GLU A 80 12.97 5.02 11.55
C GLU A 80 12.05 3.88 11.14
N VAL A 81 12.31 2.65 11.60
CA VAL A 81 11.43 1.50 11.34
C VAL A 81 10.72 1.07 12.61
N VAL A 82 9.40 1.20 12.60
CA VAL A 82 8.53 0.88 13.73
C VAL A 82 7.65 -0.31 13.36
N HIS A 83 7.70 -1.35 14.19
CA HIS A 83 6.80 -2.48 14.05
C HIS A 83 5.42 -2.14 14.63
N LYS A 84 4.36 -2.30 13.83
CA LYS A 84 2.97 -2.13 14.23
C LYS A 84 2.27 -3.48 14.13
N LYS A 85 1.61 -3.95 15.20
CA LYS A 85 0.85 -5.21 15.17
C LYS A 85 -0.18 -5.15 14.03
N GLY A 86 -0.31 -6.24 13.26
CA GLY A 86 -1.20 -6.32 12.09
C GLY A 86 -2.66 -5.93 12.36
N ILE A 87 -3.15 -6.14 13.59
CA ILE A 87 -4.51 -5.74 14.01
C ILE A 87 -4.70 -4.21 13.97
N LEU A 88 -3.66 -3.43 14.23
CA LEU A 88 -3.72 -1.97 14.09
C LEU A 88 -3.34 -1.51 12.66
N ASN A 89 -3.03 -2.45 11.76
CA ASN A 89 -2.62 -2.18 10.39
C ASN A 89 -3.73 -2.51 9.38
N SER A 90 -5.00 -2.48 9.81
CA SER A 90 -6.16 -2.87 8.99
C SER A 90 -6.27 -2.09 7.69
N ASP A 91 -5.91 -0.80 7.67
CA ASP A 91 -5.97 0.03 6.46
C ASP A 91 -4.96 -0.43 5.40
N ALA A 92 -3.73 -0.72 5.84
CA ALA A 92 -2.67 -1.22 4.96
C ALA A 92 -2.96 -2.65 4.49
N ASP A 93 -3.52 -3.46 5.38
CA ASP A 93 -3.92 -4.83 5.11
C ASP A 93 -5.10 -4.90 4.12
N ALA A 94 -6.05 -3.97 4.20
CA ALA A 94 -7.12 -3.85 3.22
C ALA A 94 -6.56 -3.50 1.82
N LEU A 95 -5.66 -2.51 1.74
CA LEU A 95 -5.04 -2.10 0.48
C LEU A 95 -4.18 -3.19 -0.16
N SER A 96 -3.48 -4.00 0.64
CA SER A 96 -2.70 -5.13 0.11
C SER A 96 -3.60 -6.29 -0.36
N ARG A 97 -4.77 -6.49 0.27
CA ARG A 97 -5.76 -7.54 -0.09
C ARG A 97 -6.66 -7.18 -1.26
N ILE A 98 -6.94 -5.90 -1.53
CA ILE A 98 -7.82 -5.47 -2.63
C ILE A 98 -7.37 -6.04 -3.99
N SER A 99 -6.07 -6.16 -4.23
CA SER A 99 -5.59 -6.74 -5.49
C SER A 99 -5.82 -8.26 -5.60
N ALA A 100 -6.05 -8.97 -4.49
CA ALA A 100 -6.45 -10.38 -4.52
C ALA A 100 -7.93 -10.55 -4.90
N VAL A 101 -8.78 -9.60 -4.51
CA VAL A 101 -10.20 -9.56 -4.92
C VAL A 101 -10.32 -9.30 -6.42
N ASN A 102 -9.53 -8.36 -6.96
CA ASN A 102 -9.50 -8.08 -8.40
C ASN A 102 -9.07 -9.29 -9.26
N ASN A 103 -8.35 -10.26 -8.69
CA ASN A 103 -7.98 -11.49 -9.38
C ASN A 103 -8.99 -12.63 -9.18
N ALA A 104 -9.89 -12.52 -8.20
CA ALA A 104 -10.78 -13.61 -7.80
C ALA A 104 -12.24 -13.45 -8.29
N GLN A 105 -12.81 -12.25 -8.37
CA GLN A 105 -14.21 -12.00 -8.76
C GLN A 105 -14.32 -10.56 -9.27
N GLU A 106 -15.04 -10.16 -10.30
CA GLU A 106 -16.04 -10.74 -11.20
C GLU A 106 -15.97 -9.86 -12.47
N ALA A 107 -16.51 -10.30 -13.60
CA ALA A 107 -16.67 -9.44 -14.77
C ALA A 107 -17.23 -8.08 -14.32
N LEU A 108 -16.42 -7.02 -14.42
CA LEU A 108 -16.93 -5.65 -14.32
C LEU A 108 -17.96 -5.53 -15.44
N GLN A 109 -19.23 -5.73 -15.13
CA GLN A 109 -20.29 -5.36 -16.06
C GLN A 109 -20.16 -3.85 -16.18
N GLU A 110 -19.73 -3.38 -17.35
CA GLU A 110 -19.90 -1.98 -17.72
C GLU A 110 -21.39 -1.66 -17.58
N ILE A 111 -21.75 -1.00 -16.49
CA ILE A 111 -23.09 -0.52 -16.28
C ILE A 111 -23.28 0.60 -17.31
N SER A 112 -24.20 0.42 -18.26
CA SER A 112 -24.51 1.48 -19.23
C SER A 112 -24.99 2.73 -18.47
N GLN A 113 -24.73 3.92 -19.05
CA GLN A 113 -25.11 5.19 -18.44
C GLN A 113 -26.61 5.26 -18.11
N GLU A 114 -27.44 4.55 -18.87
CA GLU A 114 -28.89 4.45 -18.66
C GLU A 114 -29.23 3.68 -17.37
N THR A 115 -28.62 2.50 -17.17
CA THR A 115 -28.83 1.70 -15.96
C THR A 115 -28.34 2.43 -14.70
N PHE A 116 -27.23 3.18 -14.81
CA PHE A 116 -26.73 3.99 -13.71
C PHE A 116 -27.71 5.12 -13.33
N LEU A 117 -28.31 5.78 -14.31
CA LEU A 117 -29.27 6.85 -14.09
C LEU A 117 -30.56 6.35 -13.41
N ASP A 118 -31.00 5.14 -13.76
CA ASP A 118 -32.20 4.54 -13.16
C ASP A 118 -31.96 4.11 -11.71
N LEU A 119 -30.78 3.58 -11.39
CA LEU A 119 -30.38 3.29 -10.02
C LEU A 119 -30.28 4.57 -9.18
N GLN A 120 -29.76 5.66 -9.75
CA GLN A 120 -29.71 6.95 -9.04
C GLN A 120 -31.09 7.55 -8.75
N LYS A 121 -32.07 7.37 -9.65
CA LYS A 121 -33.45 7.83 -9.43
C LYS A 121 -34.20 7.01 -8.38
N ALA A 122 -33.81 5.75 -8.19
CA ALA A 122 -34.39 4.88 -7.18
C ALA A 122 -33.95 5.26 -5.76
N ASP A 123 -32.76 5.86 -5.61
CA ASP A 123 -32.22 6.22 -4.30
C ASP A 123 -32.95 7.42 -3.67
N PRO A 124 -33.57 7.25 -2.48
CA PRO A 124 -34.30 8.31 -1.81
C PRO A 124 -33.41 9.47 -1.35
N ALA A 125 -32.12 9.25 -1.09
CA ALA A 125 -31.19 10.31 -0.66
C ALA A 125 -30.86 11.26 -1.82
N ILE A 126 -30.73 10.75 -3.05
CA ILE A 126 -30.46 11.56 -4.25
C ILE A 126 -31.66 12.46 -4.58
N LYS A 127 -32.89 11.97 -4.39
CA LYS A 127 -34.11 12.81 -4.52
C LYS A 127 -34.15 13.96 -3.53
N VAL A 128 -33.66 13.77 -2.31
CA VAL A 128 -33.57 14.82 -1.29
C VAL A 128 -32.53 15.86 -1.72
N ILE A 129 -31.37 15.44 -2.21
CA ILE A 129 -30.30 16.34 -2.69
C ILE A 129 -30.76 17.17 -3.91
N LEU A 130 -31.50 16.56 -4.84
CA LEU A 130 -32.09 17.28 -5.99
C LEU A 130 -33.15 18.30 -5.57
N LYS A 131 -33.87 18.05 -4.47
CA LYS A 131 -34.95 18.92 -3.98
C LYS A 131 -34.46 20.06 -3.10
N GLU A 132 -33.45 19.81 -2.26
CA GLU A 132 -32.85 20.82 -1.39
C GLU A 132 -31.75 21.64 -2.08
N GLY A 133 -31.29 21.19 -3.26
CA GLY A 133 -30.10 21.73 -3.92
C GLY A 133 -28.83 21.32 -3.17
N VAL A 134 -27.75 21.07 -3.91
CA VAL A 134 -26.44 20.81 -3.29
C VAL A 134 -26.03 22.08 -2.54
N LYS A 135 -26.13 22.07 -1.21
CA LYS A 135 -25.52 23.11 -0.38
C LYS A 135 -24.02 22.99 -0.54
N LEU A 136 -23.43 23.92 -1.27
CA LEU A 136 -21.98 24.06 -1.35
C LEU A 136 -21.46 24.30 0.08
N PRO A 137 -20.34 23.68 0.49
CA PRO A 137 -19.76 23.87 1.82
C PRO A 137 -19.00 25.22 1.92
N TYR A 138 -19.54 26.27 1.31
CA TYR A 138 -19.10 27.66 1.40
C TYR A 138 -20.23 28.60 0.94
#